data_AF-A0A7S0EWI9-F1
#
_entry.id   AF-A0A7S0EWI9-F1
#
_cell.length_a   1.000
_cell.length_b   1.000
_cell.length_c   1.000
_cell.angle_alpha   90.00
_cell.angle_beta   90.00
_cell.angle_gamma   90.00
#
_symmetry.space_group_name_H-M   'P 1'
#
loop_
_entity.id
_entity.type
_entity.pdbx_description
1 polymer ?
#
loop_
_entity_poly.entity_id
_entity_poly.type
_entity_poly.pdbx_seq_one_letter_code
_entity_poly.pdbx_strand_id
1 'polypeptide(L)'
;VLMFPIALPLTVPHDVDGPVPANESLLATLGAIISGSMFGDHVSPISDTTILSSLCSSCDLMQHVRTQGPYACVVGVISLLLCLVSSTSSALVAAMLLPIGVLLLALILHVCGP
;
A
#
# COMPACT_ATOMS: atom_id res chain seq x y z
N VAL A 1 -9.51 6.92 -2.49
CA VAL A 1 -9.99 8.24 -1.99
C VAL A 1 -11.33 8.17 -1.25
N LEU A 2 -12.30 7.34 -1.66
CA LEU A 2 -13.58 7.18 -0.95
C LEU A 2 -13.45 6.79 0.54
N MET A 3 -12.36 6.12 0.93
CA MET A 3 -12.14 5.69 2.31
C MET A 3 -11.72 6.83 3.27
N PHE A 4 -11.19 7.95 2.76
CA PHE A 4 -10.81 9.10 3.60
C PHE A 4 -11.97 9.64 4.45
N PRO A 5 -13.15 10.01 3.88
CA PRO A 5 -14.25 10.56 4.66
C PRO A 5 -14.86 9.58 5.68
N ILE A 6 -14.67 8.26 5.50
CA ILE A 6 -15.22 7.23 6.38
C ILE A 6 -14.22 6.88 7.49
N ALA A 7 -12.93 6.77 7.18
CA ALA A 7 -11.89 6.36 8.14
C ALA A 7 -11.41 7.52 9.02
N LEU A 8 -11.46 8.76 8.54
CA LEU A 8 -11.05 9.94 9.32
C LEU A 8 -11.87 10.11 10.61
N PRO A 9 -13.22 10.12 10.60
CA PRO A 9 -13.99 10.26 11.85
C PRO A 9 -13.81 9.09 12.83
N LEU A 10 -13.39 7.91 12.36
CA LEU A 10 -13.06 6.77 13.22
C LEU A 10 -11.67 6.87 13.88
N THR A 11 -10.82 7.76 13.37
CA THR A 11 -9.45 7.99 13.89
C THR A 11 -9.30 9.31 14.62
N VAL A 12 -10.26 10.23 14.43
CA VAL A 12 -10.42 11.40 15.30
C VAL A 12 -10.70 10.90 16.72
N PRO A 13 -9.98 11.39 17.75
CA PRO A 13 -9.96 10.78 19.07
C PRO A 13 -11.36 10.82 19.71
N HIS A 14 -11.96 9.64 19.84
CA HIS A 14 -13.01 9.39 20.80
C HIS A 14 -12.32 8.85 22.06
N ASP A 15 -12.19 9.73 23.05
CA ASP A 15 -11.63 9.47 24.39
C ASP A 15 -10.11 9.23 24.51
N VAL A 16 -9.56 9.76 25.60
CA VAL A 16 -8.18 10.23 25.76
C VAL A 16 -7.25 9.18 26.42
N ASP A 17 -7.69 7.92 26.53
CA ASP A 17 -7.01 6.86 27.32
C ASP A 17 -6.52 5.65 26.50
N GLY A 18 -6.34 5.79 25.19
CA GLY A 18 -5.77 4.73 24.34
C GLY A 18 -4.25 4.58 24.49
N PRO A 19 -3.68 3.37 24.36
CA PRO A 19 -2.24 3.11 24.49
C PRO A 19 -1.37 3.75 23.37
N VAL A 20 -1.99 4.33 22.34
CA VAL A 20 -1.31 4.96 21.20
C VAL A 20 -1.82 6.40 21.07
N PRO A 21 -0.92 7.40 21.00
CA PRO A 21 -1.35 8.79 20.91
C PRO A 21 -2.11 9.03 19.59
N ALA A 22 -3.20 9.82 19.67
CA ALA A 22 -4.17 9.98 18.59
C ALA A 22 -3.56 10.46 17.25
N ASN A 23 -2.45 11.19 17.31
CA ASN A 23 -1.69 11.65 16.14
C ASN A 23 -1.01 10.50 15.37
N GLU A 24 -0.48 9.49 16.07
CA GLU A 24 0.19 8.34 15.46
C GLU A 24 -0.81 7.42 14.76
N SER A 25 -1.97 7.17 15.40
CA SER A 25 -3.06 6.38 14.83
C SER A 25 -3.64 7.01 13.56
N LEU A 26 -3.78 8.34 13.54
CA LEU A 26 -4.22 9.08 12.37
C LEU A 26 -3.18 8.99 11.24
N LEU A 27 -1.90 9.17 11.54
CA LEU A 27 -0.84 9.09 10.54
C LEU A 27 -0.71 7.68 9.95
N ALA A 28 -0.79 6.64 10.78
CA ALA A 28 -0.79 5.25 10.34
C ALA A 28 -1.98 4.94 9.44
N THR A 29 -3.18 5.42 9.79
CA THR A 29 -4.39 5.21 8.99
C THR A 29 -4.32 5.94 7.65
N LEU A 30 -3.84 7.18 7.63
CA LEU A 30 -3.61 7.93 6.40
C LEU A 30 -2.61 7.22 5.49
N GLY A 31 -1.49 6.75 6.06
CA GLY A 31 -0.48 5.97 5.33
C GLY A 31 -1.05 4.69 4.74
N ALA A 32 -1.85 3.94 5.51
CA ALA A 32 -2.50 2.71 5.05
C ALA A 32 -3.50 2.98 3.91
N ILE A 33 -4.32 4.03 4.01
CA ILE A 33 -5.29 4.38 2.96
C ILE A 33 -4.57 4.81 1.68
N ILE A 34 -3.52 5.62 1.78
CA ILE A 34 -2.73 6.06 0.61
C ILE A 34 -2.07 4.84 -0.05
N SER A 35 -1.40 3.99 0.72
CA SER A 35 -0.73 2.78 0.21
C SER A 35 -1.73 1.83 -0.47
N GLY A 36 -2.89 1.58 0.15
CA GLY A 36 -3.95 0.75 -0.44
C GLY A 36 -4.56 1.36 -1.70
N SER A 37 -4.73 2.68 -1.74
CA SER A 37 -5.24 3.35 -2.94
C SER A 37 -4.27 3.29 -4.12
N MET A 38 -2.96 3.46 -3.88
CA MET A 38 -1.96 3.30 -4.94
C MET A 38 -1.91 1.88 -5.49
N PHE A 39 -2.02 0.87 -4.62
CA PHE A 39 -2.11 -0.52 -5.07
C PHE A 39 -3.35 -0.74 -5.94
N GLY A 40 -4.53 -0.28 -5.50
CA GLY A 40 -5.78 -0.41 -6.25
C GLY A 40 -5.76 0.28 -7.61
N ASP A 41 -5.19 1.48 -7.71
CA ASP A 41 -5.10 2.24 -8.96
C ASP A 41 -4.18 1.59 -10.00
N HIS A 42 -3.25 0.71 -9.59
CA HIS A 42 -2.32 0.04 -10.50
C HIS A 42 -2.92 -1.19 -11.18
N VAL A 43 -3.78 -1.92 -10.46
CA VAL A 43 -4.39 -3.19 -10.93
C VAL A 43 -5.88 -3.08 -11.25
N SER A 44 -6.49 -1.90 -11.06
CA SER A 44 -7.90 -1.70 -11.38
C SER A 44 -8.12 -1.53 -12.89
N PRO A 45 -8.92 -2.38 -13.54
CA PRO A 45 -9.25 -2.24 -14.97
C PRO A 45 -10.13 -1.02 -15.27
N ILE A 46 -10.63 -0.33 -14.24
CA ILE A 46 -11.47 0.88 -14.37
C ILE A 46 -10.65 2.16 -14.16
N SER A 47 -9.40 2.06 -13.69
CA SER A 47 -8.57 3.23 -13.40
C SER A 47 -8.08 3.90 -14.68
N ASP A 48 -8.24 5.23 -14.78
CA ASP A 48 -7.79 6.03 -15.93
C ASP A 48 -6.29 5.84 -16.20
N THR A 49 -5.48 5.67 -15.15
CA THR A 49 -4.03 5.42 -15.25
C THR A 49 -3.72 4.04 -15.84
N THR A 50 -4.46 3.00 -15.48
CA THR A 50 -4.32 1.65 -16.05
C THR A 50 -4.75 1.63 -17.52
N ILE A 51 -5.83 2.34 -17.86
CA ILE A 51 -6.28 2.50 -19.25
C ILE A 51 -5.21 3.19 -20.09
N LEU A 52 -4.71 4.34 -19.65
CA LEU A 52 -3.67 5.09 -20.38
C LEU A 52 -2.36 4.28 -20.50
N SER A 53 -1.93 3.60 -19.42
CA SER A 53 -0.73 2.75 -19.42
C SER A 53 -0.84 1.58 -20.41
N SER A 54 -2.01 0.94 -20.50
CA SER A 54 -2.26 -0.14 -21.45
C SER A 54 -2.23 0.33 -22.91
N LEU A 55 -2.76 1.53 -23.18
CA LEU A 55 -2.72 2.17 -24.50
C LEU A 55 -1.29 2.52 -24.92
N CYS A 56 -0.49 3.11 -24.01
CA CYS A 56 0.92 3.41 -24.27
C CYS A 56 1.76 2.15 -24.51
N SER A 57 1.38 1.03 -23.88
CA SER A 57 2.05 -0.27 -24.05
C SER A 57 1.54 -1.06 -25.27
N SER A 58 0.59 -0.52 -26.04
CA SER A 58 -0.06 -1.18 -27.20
C SER A 58 -0.55 -2.60 -26.89
N CYS A 59 -1.07 -2.81 -25.68
CA CYS A 59 -1.57 -4.10 -25.21
C CYS A 59 -3.01 -3.97 -24.71
N ASP A 60 -3.77 -5.07 -24.79
CA ASP A 60 -5.13 -5.10 -24.25
C ASP A 60 -5.12 -4.81 -22.75
N LEU A 61 -6.03 -3.92 -22.31
CA LEU A 61 -6.18 -3.51 -20.92
C LEU A 61 -6.24 -4.71 -19.95
N MET A 62 -7.02 -5.73 -20.29
CA MET A 62 -7.15 -6.92 -19.46
C MET A 62 -5.87 -7.77 -19.42
N GLN A 63 -5.07 -7.78 -20.49
CA GLN A 63 -3.77 -8.45 -20.51
C GLN A 63 -2.74 -7.69 -19.67
N HIS A 64 -2.77 -6.35 -19.71
CA HIS A 64 -1.94 -5.49 -18.86
C HIS A 64 -2.22 -5.76 -17.37
N VAL A 65 -3.49 -5.74 -16.96
CA VAL A 65 -3.89 -6.00 -15.57
C VAL A 65 -3.54 -7.43 -15.16
N ARG A 66 -3.77 -8.42 -16.02
CA ARG A 66 -3.53 -9.83 -15.68
C ARG A 66 -2.05 -10.14 -15.51
N THR A 67 -1.17 -9.46 -16.24
CA THR A 67 0.29 -9.61 -16.10
C THR A 67 0.85 -8.84 -14.90
N GLN A 68 0.29 -7.67 -14.58
CA GLN A 68 0.73 -6.84 -13.45
C GLN A 68 0.12 -7.25 -12.10
N GLY A 69 -1.08 -7.83 -12.12
CA GLY A 69 -1.83 -8.37 -10.98
C GLY A 69 -0.98 -9.17 -9.99
N PRO A 70 -0.30 -10.25 -10.43
CA PRO A 70 0.49 -11.08 -9.53
C PRO A 70 1.65 -10.31 -8.88
N TYR A 71 2.36 -9.45 -9.63
CA TYR A 71 3.45 -8.65 -9.08
C TYR A 71 2.95 -7.62 -8.06
N ALA A 72 1.90 -6.88 -8.42
CA ALA A 72 1.29 -5.91 -7.54
C ALA A 72 0.77 -6.58 -6.25
N CYS A 73 0.21 -7.79 -6.35
CA CYS A 73 -0.30 -8.53 -5.19
C CYS A 73 0.82 -8.90 -4.21
N VAL A 74 1.98 -9.36 -4.71
CA VAL A 74 3.16 -9.61 -3.87
C VAL A 74 3.61 -8.34 -3.14
N VAL A 75 3.68 -7.21 -3.85
CA VAL A 75 4.03 -5.91 -3.23
C VAL A 75 2.98 -5.49 -2.20
N GLY A 76 1.70 -5.64 -2.51
CA GLY A 76 0.60 -5.31 -1.62
C GLY A 76 0.63 -6.11 -0.33
N VAL A 77 0.87 -7.43 -0.40
CA VAL A 77 0.98 -8.30 0.77
C VAL A 77 2.18 -7.94 1.63
N ILE A 78 3.35 -7.70 1.02
CA ILE A 78 4.54 -7.28 1.77
C ILE A 78 4.28 -5.93 2.44
N SER A 79 3.77 -4.94 1.71
CA SER A 79 3.44 -3.62 2.26
C SER A 79 2.46 -3.69 3.43
N LEU A 80 1.42 -4.54 3.31
CA LEU A 80 0.46 -4.78 4.37
C LEU A 80 1.13 -5.33 5.63
N LEU A 81 1.97 -6.35 5.49
CA LEU A 81 2.68 -6.96 6.63
C LEU A 81 3.63 -5.96 7.29
N LEU A 82 4.39 -5.19 6.51
CA LEU A 82 5.29 -4.17 7.05
C LEU A 82 4.51 -3.06 7.76
N CYS A 83 3.35 -2.65 7.24
CA CYS A 83 2.48 -1.67 7.87
C CYS A 83 1.94 -2.15 9.23
N LEU A 84 1.52 -3.42 9.31
CA LEU A 84 1.06 -4.03 10.57
C LEU A 84 2.17 -4.13 11.62
N VAL A 85 3.37 -4.54 11.21
CA VAL A 85 4.53 -4.60 12.10
C VAL A 85 4.96 -3.21 12.54
N SER A 86 4.97 -2.25 11.62
CA SER A 86 5.29 -0.84 11.91
C SER A 86 4.37 -0.27 13.00
N SER A 87 3.06 -0.55 12.93
CA SER A 87 2.06 -0.05 13.88
C SER A 87 2.24 -0.53 15.32
N THR A 88 2.98 -1.61 15.57
CA THR A 88 3.21 -2.15 16.92
C THR A 88 4.65 -1.92 17.42
N SER A 89 5.50 -1.32 16.58
CA SER A 89 6.93 -1.15 16.81
C SER A 89 7.31 0.30 17.09
N SER A 90 8.50 0.53 17.67
CA SER A 90 9.00 1.89 17.88
C SER A 90 9.35 2.58 16.56
N ALA A 91 9.28 3.92 16.52
CA ALA A 91 9.55 4.71 15.30
C ALA A 91 10.91 4.40 14.63
N LEU A 92 11.92 4.02 15.41
CA LEU A 92 13.24 3.58 14.93
C LEU A 92 13.17 2.25 14.16
N VAL A 93 12.37 1.30 14.65
CA VAL A 93 12.16 0.01 13.98
C VAL A 93 11.35 0.22 12.70
N ALA A 94 10.30 1.05 12.74
CA ALA A 94 9.52 1.42 11.56
C ALA A 94 10.38 2.04 10.44
N ALA A 95 11.32 2.92 10.80
CA ALA A 95 12.24 3.54 9.84
C ALA A 95 13.19 2.54 9.17
N MET A 96 13.65 1.52 9.91
CA MET A 96 14.51 0.44 9.37
C MET A 96 13.72 -0.55 8.51
N LEU A 97 12.43 -0.70 8.79
CA LEU A 97 11.57 -1.64 8.08
C LEU A 97 11.35 -1.26 6.61
N LEU A 98 11.39 0.04 6.28
CA LEU A 98 11.24 0.55 4.92
C LEU A 98 12.39 0.14 3.97
N PRO A 99 13.68 0.40 4.26
CA PRO A 99 14.78 -0.07 3.40
C PRO A 99 14.88 -1.60 3.37
N ILE A 100 14.54 -2.29 4.46
CA ILE A 100 14.46 -3.76 4.49
C ILE A 100 13.37 -4.26 3.54
N GLY A 101 12.20 -3.61 3.54
CA GLY A 101 11.10 -3.94 2.62
C GLY A 101 11.47 -3.74 1.16
N VAL A 102 12.15 -2.65 0.83
CA VAL A 102 12.67 -2.38 -0.53
C VAL A 102 13.68 -3.45 -0.94
N LEU A 103 14.61 -3.82 -0.04
CA LEU A 103 15.59 -4.87 -0.30
C LEU A 103 14.93 -6.24 -0.50
N LEU A 104 13.94 -6.58 0.33
CA LEU A 104 13.18 -7.83 0.22
C LEU A 104 12.46 -7.92 -1.12
N LEU A 105 11.80 -6.83 -1.53
CA LEU A 105 11.15 -6.74 -2.84
C LEU A 105 12.16 -6.86 -3.98
N ALA A 106 13.31 -6.18 -3.90
CA ALA A 106 14.37 -6.29 -4.89
C ALA A 106 14.95 -7.71 -5.00
N LEU A 107 15.05 -8.42 -3.87
CA LEU A 107 15.48 -9.82 -3.84
C LEU A 107 14.42 -10.75 -4.45
N ILE A 108 13.15 -10.56 -4.11
CA ILE A 108 12.05 -11.35 -4.68
C ILE A 108 11.98 -11.15 -6.20
N LEU A 109 12.18 -9.93 -6.68
CA LEU A 109 12.26 -9.64 -8.12
C LEU A 109 13.49 -10.27 -8.77
N HIS A 110 14.65 -10.32 -8.11
CA HIS A 110 15.83 -11.01 -8.66
C HIS A 110 15.67 -12.54 -8.70
N VAL A 111 14.94 -13.14 -7.77
CA VAL A 111 14.79 -14.60 -7.66
C VAL A 111 13.60 -15.11 -8.46
N CYS A 112 12.52 -14.33 -8.55
CA CYS A 112 11.25 -14.72 -9.16
C CYS A 112 10.91 -13.93 -10.44
N GLY A 113 11.71 -12.92 -10.79
CA GLY A 113 11.61 -12.22 -12.07
C GLY A 113 12.21 -13.04 -13.22
N PRO A 114 11.70 -12.87 -14.45
CA PRO A 114 12.26 -13.49 -15.65
C PRO A 114 13.67 -12.99 -16.00
#